data_AF-A0A661V0N4-F1
#
_entry.id   AF-A0A661V0N4-F1
#
_cell.length_a   1.000
_cell.length_b   1.000
_cell.length_c   1.000
_cell.angle_alpha   90.00
_cell.angle_beta   90.00
_cell.angle_gamma   90.00
#
_symmetry.space_group_name_H-M   'P 1'
#
loop_
_entity.id
_entity.type
_entity.pdbx_description
1 polymer ?
#
loop_
_entity_poly.entity_id
_entity_poly.type
_entity_poly.pdbx_seq_one_letter_code
_entity_poly.pdbx_strand_id
1 'polypeptide(L)'
;MSILPTYEYQCPQCKFRFEIKLKFSDNNSPVFCTRCGAKAERLFSPVPIIFKGSGFYVTDNRREEKEAPGKGKARTGNKGESEGDSR
;
A
#
# COMPACT_ATOMS: atom_id res chain seq x y z
N MET A 1 -15.82 27.88 -4.15
CA MET A 1 -14.62 27.64 -4.99
C MET A 1 -14.41 26.14 -5.08
N SER A 2 -14.52 25.56 -6.28
CA SER A 2 -14.28 24.14 -6.51
C SER A 2 -12.78 23.84 -6.41
N ILE A 3 -12.39 22.96 -5.50
CA ILE A 3 -11.00 22.48 -5.39
C ILE A 3 -10.75 21.52 -6.56
N LEU A 4 -9.84 21.88 -7.46
CA LEU A 4 -9.40 21.04 -8.56
C LEU A 4 -8.13 20.29 -8.16
N PRO A 5 -8.11 18.95 -8.20
CA PRO A 5 -6.89 18.19 -7.97
C PRO A 5 -5.84 18.47 -9.04
N THR A 6 -4.58 18.50 -8.62
CA THR A 6 -3.42 18.56 -9.51
C THR A 6 -2.95 17.14 -9.83
N TYR A 7 -2.64 16.89 -11.09
CA TYR A 7 -2.08 15.62 -11.56
C TYR A 7 -0.76 15.88 -12.27
N GLU A 8 0.20 14.99 -12.05
CA GLU A 8 1.52 15.03 -12.68
C GLU A 8 1.53 14.12 -13.92
N TYR A 9 2.15 14.60 -15.00
CA TYR A 9 2.29 13.88 -16.26
C TYR A 9 3.74 13.94 -16.75
N GLN A 10 4.17 12.90 -17.46
CA GLN A 10 5.44 12.85 -18.17
C GLN A 10 5.21 12.45 -19.63
N CYS A 11 5.86 13.18 -20.55
CA CYS A 11 5.88 12.77 -21.95
C CYS A 11 6.88 11.63 -22.16
N PRO A 12 6.47 10.49 -22.77
CA PRO A 12 7.39 9.39 -23.04
C PRO A 12 8.46 9.73 -24.09
N GLN A 13 8.16 10.65 -25.01
CA GLN A 13 9.04 11.04 -26.13
C GLN A 13 10.12 12.06 -25.71
N CYS A 14 9.72 13.23 -25.22
CA CYS A 14 10.66 14.31 -24.89
C CYS A 14 11.04 14.37 -23.39
N LYS A 15 10.51 13.45 -22.57
CA LYS A 15 10.71 13.36 -21.12
C LYS A 15 10.30 14.61 -20.32
N PHE A 16 9.56 15.53 -20.94
CA PHE A 16 9.05 16.72 -20.27
C PHE A 16 7.99 16.34 -19.22
N ARG A 17 8.18 16.82 -17.99
CA ARG A 17 7.25 16.66 -16.87
C ARG A 17 6.48 17.95 -16.64
N PHE A 18 5.20 17.84 -16.32
CA PHE A 18 4.34 18.98 -16.08
C PHE A 18 3.13 18.59 -15.23
N GLU A 19 2.49 19.60 -14.63
CA GLU A 19 1.33 19.46 -13.77
C GLU A 19 0.09 20.09 -14.42
N ILE A 20 -1.09 19.49 -14.21
CA ILE A 20 -2.37 20.03 -14.67
C ILE A 20 -3.42 19.90 -13.56
N LYS A 21 -4.22 20.95 -13.37
CA LYS A 21 -5.44 20.92 -12.56
C LYS A 21 -6.61 20.41 -13.39
N LEU A 22 -7.16 19.24 -13.04
CA LEU A 22 -8.28 18.63 -13.77
C LEU A 22 -9.44 18.34 -12.82
N LYS A 23 -10.66 18.39 -13.34
CA LYS A 23 -11.83 17.89 -12.60
C LYS A 23 -11.74 16.37 -12.47
N PHE A 24 -12.37 15.83 -11.44
CA PHE A 24 -12.45 14.38 -11.28
C PHE A 24 -13.23 13.70 -12.42
N SER A 25 -14.24 14.38 -12.97
CA SER A 25 -15.01 13.92 -14.13
C SER A 25 -14.20 13.80 -15.42
N ASP A 26 -13.13 14.59 -15.54
CA ASP A 26 -12.40 14.77 -16.79
C ASP A 26 -11.10 13.95 -16.79
N ASN A 27 -10.86 13.13 -15.76
CA ASN A 27 -9.64 12.34 -15.56
C ASN A 27 -9.41 11.25 -16.62
N ASN A 28 -10.44 10.84 -17.34
CA ASN A 28 -10.37 9.86 -18.42
C ASN A 28 -9.95 10.49 -19.76
N SER A 29 -9.85 11.82 -19.84
CA SER A 29 -9.46 12.51 -21.07
C SER A 29 -7.95 12.33 -21.34
N PRO A 30 -7.55 12.06 -22.60
CA PRO A 30 -6.14 11.99 -22.95
C PRO A 30 -5.48 13.36 -22.78
N VAL A 31 -4.31 13.38 -22.14
CA VAL A 31 -3.49 14.58 -21.99
C VAL A 31 -2.35 14.54 -23.00
N PHE A 32 -2.08 15.66 -23.66
CA PHE A 32 -1.03 15.79 -24.67
C PHE A 32 0.11 16.66 -24.16
N CYS A 33 1.33 16.35 -24.58
CA CYS A 33 2.51 17.12 -24.23
C CYS A 33 2.52 18.47 -24.97
N THR A 34 2.69 19.56 -24.23
CA THR A 34 2.75 20.93 -24.77
C THR A 34 3.99 21.21 -25.62
N ARG A 35 5.03 20.37 -25.55
CA ARG A 35 6.28 20.56 -26.29
C ARG A 35 6.35 19.81 -27.63
N CYS A 36 5.73 18.63 -27.71
CA CYS A 36 5.84 17.77 -28.91
C CYS A 36 4.51 17.18 -29.38
N GLY A 37 3.40 17.44 -28.70
CA GLY A 37 2.07 16.94 -29.09
C GLY A 37 1.82 15.45 -28.84
N ALA A 38 2.84 14.68 -28.44
CA ALA A 38 2.66 13.27 -28.11
C ALA A 38 1.77 13.09 -26.88
N LYS A 39 1.04 11.96 -26.81
CA LYS A 39 0.24 11.58 -25.63
C LYS A 39 1.16 11.46 -24.40
N ALA A 40 0.78 12.12 -23.32
CA ALA A 40 1.49 12.08 -22.05
C ALA A 40 0.90 11.00 -21.13
N GLU A 41 1.75 10.45 -20.27
CA GLU A 41 1.37 9.43 -19.29
C GLU A 41 1.31 10.06 -17.91
N ARG A 42 0.31 9.67 -17.11
CA ARG A 42 0.16 10.15 -15.73
C ARG A 42 1.24 9.51 -14.87
N LEU A 43 1.94 10.34 -14.10
CA LEU A 43 2.95 9.89 -13.15
C LEU A 43 2.28 9.67 -11.78
N PHE A 44 2.40 8.45 -11.26
CA PHE A 44 1.93 8.11 -9.91
C PHE A 44 3.12 8.08 -8.96
N SER A 45 3.12 8.99 -8.00
CA SER A 45 4.13 9.02 -6.95
C SER A 45 3.71 8.08 -5.81
N PRO A 46 4.62 7.25 -5.28
CA PRO A 46 4.31 6.37 -4.17
C PRO A 46 3.97 7.21 -2.93
N VAL A 47 2.85 6.92 -2.30
CA VAL A 47 2.45 7.55 -1.03
C VAL A 47 2.82 6.59 0.09
N PRO A 48 3.59 7.02 1.12
CA PRO A 48 3.93 6.14 2.23
C PRO A 48 2.66 5.78 3.01
N ILE A 49 2.50 4.49 3.30
CA ILE A 49 1.43 3.98 4.17
C ILE A 49 2.00 3.88 5.58
N ILE A 50 1.32 4.48 6.56
CA ILE A 50 1.73 4.47 7.96
C ILE A 50 0.62 3.85 8.79
N PHE A 51 0.88 2.67 9.36
CA PHE A 51 -0.02 2.02 10.31
C PHE A 51 0.27 2.52 11.73
N LYS A 52 -0.73 3.12 12.39
CA LYS A 52 -0.64 3.55 13.79
C LYS A 52 -1.68 2.77 14.61
N GLY A 53 -1.22 2.02 15.61
CA GLY A 53 -2.08 1.25 16.54
C GLY A 53 -1.38 0.01 17.10
N SER A 54 -1.74 -0.40 18.32
CA SER A 54 -1.17 -1.59 18.99
C SER A 54 -1.65 -2.93 18.41
N GLY A 55 -2.66 -2.92 17.53
CA GLY A 55 -3.33 -4.12 16.99
C GLY A 55 -2.92 -4.53 15.57
N PHE A 56 -1.91 -3.91 14.96
CA PHE A 56 -1.43 -4.26 13.61
C PHE A 56 -0.37 -5.38 13.59
N TYR A 57 -0.02 -5.92 14.76
CA TYR A 57 0.99 -6.97 14.87
C TYR A 57 0.35 -8.34 14.62
N VAL A 58 0.50 -8.83 13.38
CA VAL A 58 0.57 -10.26 13.07
C VAL A 58 -0.73 -11.04 13.31
N THR A 59 -1.70 -10.91 12.39
CA THR A 59 -2.85 -11.84 12.31
C THR A 59 -2.77 -12.82 11.15
N ASP A 60 -1.92 -12.60 10.14
CA ASP A 60 -1.87 -13.45 8.93
C ASP A 60 -0.49 -14.08 8.66
N ASN A 61 0.40 -14.11 9.66
CA ASN A 61 1.57 -14.99 9.56
C ASN A 61 1.08 -16.42 9.73
N ARG A 62 0.75 -17.10 8.61
CA ARG A 62 0.63 -18.55 8.57
C ARG A 62 1.92 -19.13 9.14
N ARG A 63 1.87 -19.60 10.39
CA ARG A 63 2.95 -20.42 10.95
C ARG A 63 2.98 -21.68 10.09
N GLU A 64 4.00 -21.83 9.27
CA GLU A 64 4.34 -23.15 8.74
C GLU A 64 4.73 -24.01 9.95
N GLU A 65 3.93 -25.04 10.22
CA GLU A 65 4.29 -26.11 11.16
C GLU A 65 5.56 -26.78 10.62
N LYS A 66 6.72 -26.37 11.15
CA LYS A 66 7.96 -27.12 10.94
C LYS A 66 7.85 -28.40 11.78
N GLU A 67 7.47 -29.49 11.14
CA GLU A 67 7.75 -30.82 11.66
C GLU A 67 9.27 -30.96 11.84
N ALA A 68 9.72 -31.03 13.09
CA ALA A 68 11.07 -31.44 13.43
C ALA A 68 11.00 -32.83 14.08
N PRO A 69 11.70 -33.85 13.55
CA PRO A 69 11.79 -35.14 14.23
C PRO A 69 12.92 -35.06 15.28
N GLY A 70 12.63 -35.50 16.51
CA GLY A 70 13.68 -36.02 17.39
C GLY A 70 13.77 -35.46 18.81
N LYS A 71 13.16 -36.23 19.73
CA LYS A 71 13.60 -36.58 21.10
C LYS A 71 14.12 -35.50 22.08
N GLY A 72 13.46 -35.41 23.24
CA GLY A 72 14.13 -35.10 24.52
C GLY A 72 13.22 -34.56 25.63
N LYS A 73 12.94 -35.39 26.64
CA LYS A 73 12.11 -35.18 27.84
C LYS A 73 12.36 -33.89 28.66
N ALA A 74 11.25 -33.26 29.11
CA ALA A 74 10.85 -32.86 30.49
C ALA A 74 11.89 -32.13 31.39
N ARG A 75 11.66 -31.04 32.15
CA ARG A 75 10.49 -30.29 32.70
C ARG A 75 10.94 -28.81 32.88
N THR A 76 10.07 -27.80 32.95
CA THR A 76 9.46 -27.31 34.21
C THR A 76 8.46 -26.22 33.83
N GLY A 77 7.24 -26.33 34.36
CA GLY A 77 6.14 -25.43 34.05
C GLY A 77 6.27 -24.05 34.71
N ASN A 78 5.60 -23.08 34.10
CA ASN A 78 5.00 -21.98 34.84
C ASN A 78 3.57 -21.75 34.33
N LYS A 79 2.67 -21.55 35.28
CA LYS A 79 1.21 -21.47 35.16
C LYS A 79 0.77 -20.38 34.17
N GLY A 80 -0.12 -20.74 33.26
CA GLY A 80 -1.01 -19.81 32.58
C GLY A 80 -2.45 -20.17 32.94
N GLU A 81 -3.05 -19.40 33.85
CA GLU A 81 -4.49 -19.42 34.10
C GLU A 81 -5.18 -18.84 32.88
N SER A 82 -5.95 -19.67 32.18
CA SER A 82 -6.81 -19.29 31.07
C SER A 82 -8.25 -19.41 31.57
N GLU A 83 -8.91 -18.28 31.78
CA GLU A 83 -10.34 -18.23 32.07
C GLU A 83 -11.02 -17.66 30.81
N GLY A 84 -11.54 -18.57 29.99
CA GLY A 84 -12.42 -18.27 28.86
C GLY A 84 -13.81 -18.78 29.21
N ASP A 85 -14.74 -17.88 29.51
CA ASP A 85 -16.17 -18.20 29.56
C ASP A 85 -16.76 -17.97 28.16
N SER A 86 -17.49 -18.99 27.69
CA SER A 86 -18.12 -19.03 26.39
C SER A 86 -19.60 -18.67 26.53
N ARG A 87 -20.01 -17.54 25.98
CA ARG A 87 -21.40 -17.26 25.53
C ARG A 87 -21.40 -16.34 24.32
#